data_AF-A0A5B0BQH8-F1
#
_entry.id   AF-A0A5B0BQH8-F1
#
_cell.length_a   1.000
_cell.length_b   1.000
_cell.length_c   1.000
_cell.angle_alpha   90.00
_cell.angle_beta   90.00
_cell.angle_gamma   90.00
#
_symmetry.space_group_name_H-M   'P 1'
#
loop_
_entity.id
_entity.type
_entity.pdbx_description
1 polymer ?
#
loop_
_entity_poly.entity_id
_entity_poly.type
_entity_poly.pdbx_seq_one_letter_code
_entity_poly.pdbx_strand_id
1 'polypeptide(L)'
;MSASAVSGLYAAMGNLGAVAPDAAMLDINFKPSSKFVLCRNKHGTPTAIYKEWMWDFNPYRLGATRVTKFRFDKIFKAIGPENKALIDEVKYIIYCLAYFAGGGRLGRLSAKTLEQRWVVLRSAVLFCYEQIQKPLVGVLSLQQLFSTPVYLAAFIAERAQPHFPQMLSALLANLISVGDDRLGYRVISSRDIELRRHEPNQHPVIPTRIYLELINVLQDMLDQIHRGVESLECFVSKFCDEFYGLAHDVQKSLLPGGKANYRPIMTEVLQAHCLNEVFSGVFSCSHKRGLSPALLKMQYIVKNVIHLYTGMREQEVLRMQYDCLSDEIYLKEVVDDNGVTRDLARSVSVLSTTTKFTGYKKSESWFAPSEVVKAVKIAQAICRGLASIYKIDVDNDCPLFLNPAVLRKRNTDVGVGKLGNFYNKIPLIEGIRIELSDIQELAQTDTKRDFYSEPEFAVGRSWPLTGHQFRRSLAALRI
;
A
#
# COMPACT_ATOMS: atom_id res chain seq x y z
N MET A 1 -23.93 -20.12 -27.87
CA MET A 1 -23.25 -19.01 -27.17
C MET A 1 -22.01 -19.57 -26.52
N SER A 2 -20.83 -19.30 -27.06
CA SER A 2 -19.56 -19.69 -26.43
C SER A 2 -19.37 -18.89 -25.13
N ALA A 3 -19.33 -19.57 -23.99
CA ALA A 3 -19.12 -18.91 -22.72
C ALA A 3 -17.69 -18.31 -22.66
N SER A 4 -17.58 -17.08 -22.15
CA SER A 4 -16.34 -16.30 -22.09
C SER A 4 -16.03 -15.89 -20.65
N ALA A 5 -14.75 -15.88 -20.28
CA ALA A 5 -14.27 -15.38 -18.99
C ALA A 5 -13.69 -13.96 -19.13
N VAL A 6 -14.09 -13.07 -18.22
CA VAL A 6 -13.45 -11.76 -18.05
C VAL A 6 -12.49 -11.85 -16.88
N SER A 7 -11.35 -11.15 -16.95
CA SER A 7 -10.34 -11.18 -15.88
C SER A 7 -10.96 -10.95 -14.50
N GLY A 8 -10.60 -11.80 -13.54
CA GLY A 8 -11.01 -11.66 -12.14
C GLY A 8 -10.57 -10.33 -11.50
N LEU A 9 -9.51 -9.71 -12.05
CA LEU A 9 -9.02 -8.40 -11.65
C LEU A 9 -10.04 -7.29 -11.94
N TYR A 10 -10.66 -7.31 -13.12
CA TYR A 10 -11.67 -6.33 -13.52
C TYR A 10 -12.98 -6.53 -12.77
N ALA A 11 -13.40 -7.78 -12.61
CA ALA A 11 -14.65 -8.08 -11.91
C ALA A 11 -14.62 -7.66 -10.43
N ALA A 12 -13.43 -7.42 -9.87
CA ALA A 12 -13.24 -6.81 -8.55
C ALA A 12 -13.45 -5.28 -8.53
N MET A 13 -13.53 -4.60 -9.68
CA MET A 13 -13.73 -3.16 -9.76
C MET A 13 -15.20 -2.73 -9.69
N GLY A 14 -16.17 -3.63 -9.83
CA GLY A 14 -17.59 -3.25 -9.83
C GLY A 14 -17.90 -2.12 -10.82
N ASN A 15 -18.64 -1.09 -10.40
CA ASN A 15 -19.07 0.06 -11.22
C ASN A 15 -18.10 1.26 -11.20
N LEU A 16 -16.83 1.08 -10.82
CA LEU A 16 -15.87 2.18 -10.57
C LEU A 16 -15.23 2.80 -11.83
N GLY A 17 -15.95 2.84 -12.96
CA GLY A 17 -15.49 3.48 -14.20
C GLY A 17 -14.26 2.86 -14.86
N ALA A 18 -13.79 1.69 -14.40
CA ALA A 18 -12.79 0.91 -15.12
C ALA A 18 -13.43 0.31 -16.38
N VAL A 19 -12.70 0.31 -17.48
CA VAL A 19 -13.17 -0.30 -18.73
C VAL A 19 -12.74 -1.77 -18.75
N ALA A 20 -13.64 -2.66 -19.17
CA ALA A 20 -13.37 -4.10 -19.19
C ALA A 20 -12.15 -4.48 -20.04
N PRO A 21 -11.35 -5.50 -19.65
CA PRO A 21 -10.30 -6.06 -20.49
C PRO A 21 -10.94 -6.94 -21.59
N ASP A 22 -10.11 -7.50 -22.47
CA ASP A 22 -10.60 -8.46 -23.47
C ASP A 22 -11.14 -9.72 -22.79
N ALA A 23 -12.19 -10.31 -23.35
CA ALA A 23 -12.74 -11.56 -22.83
C ALA A 23 -11.96 -12.76 -23.38
N ALA A 24 -11.57 -13.67 -22.50
CA ALA A 24 -10.98 -14.95 -22.88
C ALA A 24 -12.09 -15.95 -23.22
N MET A 25 -11.93 -16.72 -24.30
CA MET A 25 -12.83 -17.84 -24.56
C MET A 25 -12.55 -18.95 -23.53
N LEU A 26 -13.61 -19.64 -23.07
CA LEU A 26 -13.43 -20.76 -22.13
C LEU A 26 -12.81 -22.02 -22.76
N ASP A 27 -12.65 -22.04 -24.08
CA ASP A 27 -11.94 -23.10 -24.81
C ASP A 27 -10.54 -23.32 -24.21
N ILE A 28 -10.21 -24.59 -23.94
CA ILE A 28 -8.92 -25.02 -23.41
C ILE A 28 -7.76 -24.72 -24.38
N ASN A 29 -8.04 -24.64 -25.68
CA ASN A 29 -7.05 -24.32 -26.72
C ASN A 29 -6.89 -22.81 -26.95
N PHE A 30 -7.70 -21.98 -26.28
CA PHE A 30 -7.63 -20.54 -26.48
C PHE A 30 -6.31 -19.98 -25.95
N LYS A 31 -5.49 -19.46 -26.87
CA LYS A 31 -4.30 -18.67 -26.54
C LYS A 31 -4.56 -17.20 -26.84
N PRO A 32 -4.23 -16.28 -25.91
CA PRO A 32 -4.44 -14.86 -26.13
C PRO A 32 -3.59 -14.36 -27.31
N SER A 33 -4.19 -13.52 -28.15
CA SER A 33 -3.48 -12.87 -29.26
C SER A 33 -2.41 -11.91 -28.75
N SER A 34 -1.45 -11.54 -29.61
CA SER A 34 -0.39 -10.60 -29.23
C SER A 34 -0.91 -9.22 -28.77
N LYS A 35 -2.08 -8.82 -29.29
CA LYS A 35 -2.76 -7.55 -29.00
C LYS A 35 -3.82 -7.67 -27.90
N PHE A 36 -3.97 -8.84 -27.28
CA PHE A 36 -4.98 -9.08 -26.25
C PHE A 36 -4.75 -8.15 -25.05
N VAL A 37 -5.77 -7.36 -24.72
CA VAL A 37 -5.70 -6.33 -23.68
C VAL A 37 -6.09 -6.93 -22.32
N LEU A 38 -5.12 -6.95 -21.41
CA LEU A 38 -5.27 -7.48 -20.05
C LEU A 38 -5.81 -6.44 -19.06
N CYS A 39 -5.58 -5.14 -19.32
CA CYS A 39 -6.01 -4.05 -18.45
C CYS A 39 -6.22 -2.75 -19.23
N ARG A 40 -7.28 -2.00 -18.90
CA ARG A 40 -7.59 -0.67 -19.43
C ARG A 40 -7.75 0.33 -18.28
N ASN A 41 -7.40 1.58 -18.54
CA ASN A 41 -7.69 2.68 -17.61
C ASN A 41 -9.15 3.14 -17.69
N LYS A 42 -9.52 4.17 -16.91
CA LYS A 42 -10.88 4.75 -16.89
C LYS A 42 -11.33 5.39 -18.22
N HIS A 43 -10.38 5.66 -19.12
CA HIS A 43 -10.64 6.23 -20.45
C HIS A 43 -10.60 5.15 -21.55
N GLY A 44 -10.48 3.86 -21.19
CA GLY A 44 -10.40 2.76 -22.14
C GLY A 44 -9.02 2.54 -22.77
N THR A 45 -8.02 3.36 -22.42
CA THR A 45 -6.64 3.18 -22.92
C THR A 45 -6.03 1.90 -22.35
N PRO A 46 -5.48 1.00 -23.18
CA PRO A 46 -4.75 -0.17 -22.72
C PRO A 46 -3.54 0.19 -21.86
N THR A 47 -3.38 -0.47 -20.72
CA THR A 47 -2.22 -0.33 -19.82
C THR A 47 -1.45 -1.64 -19.62
N ALA A 48 -2.02 -2.76 -20.05
CA ALA A 48 -1.35 -4.04 -20.12
C ALA A 48 -1.83 -4.80 -21.36
N ILE A 49 -0.92 -5.07 -22.29
CA ILE A 49 -1.17 -5.84 -23.51
C ILE A 49 -0.30 -7.09 -23.49
N TYR A 50 -0.88 -8.26 -23.79
CA TYR A 50 -0.26 -9.57 -23.57
C TYR A 50 1.17 -9.70 -24.10
N LYS A 51 1.51 -9.30 -25.33
CA LYS A 51 2.90 -9.46 -25.80
C LYS A 51 3.84 -8.31 -25.45
N GLU A 52 3.37 -7.22 -24.84
CA GLU A 52 4.23 -6.08 -24.48
C GLU A 52 5.21 -6.35 -23.34
N TRP A 53 6.21 -5.48 -23.21
CA TRP A 53 7.30 -5.59 -22.24
C TRP A 53 6.96 -5.04 -20.85
N MET A 54 5.84 -4.33 -20.73
CA MET A 54 5.39 -3.74 -19.48
C MET A 54 3.89 -3.94 -19.31
N TRP A 55 3.48 -4.51 -18.19
CA TRP A 55 2.06 -4.58 -17.82
C TRP A 55 1.79 -3.74 -16.57
N ASP A 56 0.84 -2.83 -16.68
CA ASP A 56 0.37 -1.98 -15.59
C ASP A 56 -1.08 -2.32 -15.21
N PHE A 57 -1.24 -3.04 -14.10
CA PHE A 57 -2.54 -3.42 -13.51
C PHE A 57 -3.06 -2.42 -12.48
N ASN A 58 -2.42 -1.24 -12.31
CA ASN A 58 -2.89 -0.23 -11.37
C ASN A 58 -4.33 0.25 -11.63
N PRO A 59 -4.87 0.28 -12.87
CA PRO A 59 -6.29 0.61 -13.07
C PRO A 59 -7.26 -0.34 -12.35
N TYR A 60 -6.90 -1.62 -12.17
CA TYR A 60 -7.73 -2.62 -11.50
C TYR A 60 -7.35 -2.84 -10.02
N ARG A 61 -6.60 -1.92 -9.41
CA ARG A 61 -6.17 -2.07 -8.00
C ARG A 61 -7.30 -1.74 -7.02
N LEU A 62 -7.40 -2.57 -5.99
CA LEU A 62 -8.33 -2.36 -4.87
C LEU A 62 -7.73 -1.50 -3.74
N GLY A 63 -6.43 -1.61 -3.49
CA GLY A 63 -5.71 -0.83 -2.47
C GLY A 63 -5.41 0.59 -2.93
N ALA A 64 -5.19 1.51 -1.99
CA ALA A 64 -4.78 2.89 -2.27
C ALA A 64 -3.36 2.97 -2.86
N THR A 65 -2.47 2.10 -2.39
CA THR A 65 -1.08 2.04 -2.84
C THR A 65 -0.97 1.38 -4.21
N ARG A 66 -0.07 1.91 -5.03
CA ARG A 66 0.19 1.35 -6.36
C ARG A 66 0.82 -0.04 -6.26
N VAL A 67 0.45 -0.90 -7.21
CA VAL A 67 1.17 -2.14 -7.49
C VAL A 67 2.32 -1.87 -8.46
N THR A 68 3.39 -2.65 -8.34
CA THR A 68 4.55 -2.57 -9.22
C THR A 68 4.16 -2.99 -10.63
N LYS A 69 4.61 -2.24 -11.63
CA LYS A 69 4.45 -2.61 -13.05
C LYS A 69 5.31 -3.83 -13.36
N PHE A 70 4.78 -4.79 -14.12
CA PHE A 70 5.52 -6.00 -14.45
C PHE A 70 6.41 -5.70 -15.65
N ARG A 71 7.71 -5.54 -15.37
CA ARG A 71 8.74 -5.13 -16.34
C ARG A 71 9.51 -6.35 -16.82
N PHE A 72 9.09 -6.92 -17.94
CA PHE A 72 9.75 -8.08 -18.57
C PHE A 72 11.10 -7.68 -19.18
N ASP A 73 11.22 -6.43 -19.65
CA ASP A 73 12.46 -5.82 -20.16
C ASP A 73 13.57 -5.68 -19.11
N LYS A 74 13.24 -5.84 -17.83
CA LYS A 74 14.18 -5.70 -16.71
C LYS A 74 14.51 -7.03 -16.03
N ILE A 75 14.07 -8.16 -16.58
CA ILE A 75 14.45 -9.48 -16.05
C ILE A 75 15.91 -9.78 -16.42
N PHE A 76 16.26 -9.65 -17.70
CA PHE A 76 17.59 -9.95 -18.24
C PHE A 76 18.25 -8.71 -18.84
N LYS A 77 19.59 -8.68 -18.88
CA LYS A 77 20.36 -7.60 -19.51
C LYS A 77 20.33 -7.67 -21.03
N ALA A 78 20.31 -8.88 -21.59
CA ALA A 78 20.25 -9.15 -23.02
C ALA A 78 19.22 -10.26 -23.29
N ILE A 79 18.55 -10.21 -24.43
CA ILE A 79 17.50 -11.17 -24.80
C ILE A 79 18.02 -12.08 -25.91
N GLY A 80 18.08 -13.39 -25.64
CA GLY A 80 18.36 -14.46 -26.59
C GLY A 80 17.17 -15.42 -26.71
N PRO A 81 17.29 -16.48 -27.52
CA PRO A 81 16.19 -17.43 -27.74
C PRO A 81 15.68 -18.10 -26.45
N GLU A 82 16.60 -18.58 -25.60
CA GLU A 82 16.26 -19.33 -24.38
C GLU A 82 15.55 -18.46 -23.35
N ASN A 83 16.09 -17.28 -23.05
CA ASN A 83 15.47 -16.40 -22.06
C ASN A 83 14.20 -15.72 -22.59
N LYS A 84 14.04 -15.56 -23.92
CA LYS A 84 12.79 -15.14 -24.53
C LYS A 84 11.69 -16.19 -24.35
N ALA A 85 12.02 -17.48 -24.48
CA ALA A 85 11.07 -18.57 -24.22
C ALA A 85 10.56 -18.52 -22.77
N LEU A 86 11.46 -18.31 -21.80
CA LEU A 86 11.08 -18.13 -20.39
C LEU A 86 10.18 -16.91 -20.15
N ILE A 87 10.45 -15.80 -20.84
CA ILE A 87 9.59 -14.61 -20.77
C ILE A 87 8.19 -14.91 -21.32
N ASP A 88 8.11 -15.68 -22.41
CA ASP A 88 6.83 -16.06 -22.99
C ASP A 88 6.05 -17.04 -22.09
N GLU A 89 6.73 -18.01 -21.46
CA GLU A 89 6.11 -18.90 -20.46
C GLU A 89 5.57 -18.12 -19.26
N VAL A 90 6.37 -17.21 -18.68
CA VAL A 90 5.92 -16.46 -17.51
C VAL A 90 4.76 -15.53 -17.84
N LYS A 91 4.74 -14.92 -19.03
CA LYS A 91 3.60 -14.12 -19.50
C LYS A 91 2.34 -14.98 -19.59
N TYR A 92 2.44 -16.18 -20.16
CA TYR A 92 1.31 -17.09 -20.24
C TYR A 92 0.79 -17.49 -18.86
N ILE A 93 1.69 -17.84 -17.93
CA ILE A 93 1.32 -18.18 -16.55
C ILE A 93 0.59 -17.01 -15.86
N ILE A 94 1.09 -15.78 -15.97
CA ILE A 94 0.43 -14.61 -15.35
C ILE A 94 -0.93 -14.34 -16.00
N TYR A 95 -1.07 -14.50 -17.32
CA TYR A 95 -2.36 -14.43 -18.00
C TYR A 95 -3.34 -15.46 -17.41
N CYS A 96 -2.92 -16.72 -17.29
CA CYS A 96 -3.74 -17.77 -16.70
C CYS A 96 -4.14 -17.46 -15.25
N LEU A 97 -3.20 -16.93 -14.45
CA LEU A 97 -3.50 -16.47 -13.09
C LEU A 97 -4.53 -15.31 -13.08
N ALA A 98 -4.48 -14.39 -14.03
CA ALA A 98 -5.39 -13.23 -14.08
C ALA A 98 -6.81 -13.59 -14.54
N TYR A 99 -6.99 -14.66 -15.32
CA TYR A 99 -8.28 -15.06 -15.91
C TYR A 99 -8.90 -16.29 -15.29
N PHE A 100 -8.09 -17.26 -14.84
CA PHE A 100 -8.57 -18.59 -14.49
C PHE A 100 -8.20 -19.03 -13.06
N ALA A 101 -7.25 -18.38 -12.40
CA ALA A 101 -6.95 -18.73 -11.02
C ALA A 101 -8.09 -18.27 -10.09
N GLY A 102 -8.77 -19.25 -9.50
CA GLY A 102 -9.64 -19.03 -8.34
C GLY A 102 -8.82 -18.67 -7.10
N GLY A 103 -9.32 -17.75 -6.27
CA GLY A 103 -8.70 -17.42 -4.98
C GLY A 103 -9.55 -16.53 -4.05
N GLY A 104 -9.40 -16.69 -2.73
CA GLY A 104 -10.16 -15.92 -1.73
C GLY A 104 -11.66 -16.28 -1.66
N ARG A 105 -12.40 -15.61 -0.77
CA ARG A 105 -13.82 -15.94 -0.48
C ARG A 105 -14.77 -15.76 -1.69
N LEU A 106 -14.34 -14.99 -2.70
CA LEU A 106 -15.11 -14.68 -3.91
C LEU A 106 -14.55 -15.34 -5.17
N GLY A 107 -13.51 -16.18 -5.03
CA GLY A 107 -12.93 -16.94 -6.15
C GLY A 107 -12.14 -16.12 -7.18
N ARG A 108 -11.56 -14.97 -6.83
CA ARG A 108 -10.80 -14.09 -7.73
C ARG A 108 -9.52 -13.56 -7.11
N LEU A 109 -8.45 -13.43 -7.91
CA LEU A 109 -7.21 -12.77 -7.48
C LEU A 109 -7.32 -11.25 -7.57
N SER A 110 -6.69 -10.54 -6.63
CA SER A 110 -6.51 -9.08 -6.72
C SER A 110 -5.22 -8.72 -7.47
N ALA A 111 -5.11 -7.50 -8.00
CA ALA A 111 -3.88 -7.02 -8.62
C ALA A 111 -2.66 -7.10 -7.67
N LYS A 112 -2.88 -6.89 -6.36
CA LYS A 112 -1.84 -7.02 -5.35
C LYS A 112 -1.40 -8.47 -5.15
N THR A 113 -2.34 -9.41 -5.18
CA THR A 113 -2.04 -10.84 -5.12
C THR A 113 -1.28 -11.28 -6.37
N LEU A 114 -1.67 -10.79 -7.55
CA LEU A 114 -0.96 -11.07 -8.80
C LEU A 114 0.48 -10.52 -8.77
N GLU A 115 0.70 -9.32 -8.22
CA GLU A 115 2.05 -8.77 -8.00
C GLU A 115 2.91 -9.69 -7.11
N GLN A 116 2.34 -10.23 -6.03
CA GLN A 116 3.06 -11.18 -5.17
C GLN A 116 3.44 -12.46 -5.93
N ARG A 117 2.57 -12.97 -6.82
CA ARG A 117 2.88 -14.11 -7.69
C ARG A 117 3.96 -13.77 -8.70
N TRP A 118 3.90 -12.58 -9.29
CA TRP A 118 4.93 -12.07 -10.19
C TRP A 118 6.31 -12.03 -9.55
N VAL A 119 6.44 -11.62 -8.27
CA VAL A 119 7.74 -11.63 -7.57
C VAL A 119 8.34 -13.04 -7.51
N VAL A 120 7.53 -14.06 -7.17
CA VAL A 120 7.98 -15.46 -7.13
C VAL A 120 8.32 -15.96 -8.53
N LEU A 121 7.45 -15.71 -9.51
CA LEU A 121 7.65 -16.13 -10.90
C LEU A 121 8.89 -15.48 -11.54
N ARG A 122 9.17 -14.21 -11.23
CA ARG A 122 10.41 -13.57 -11.67
C ARG A 122 11.64 -14.25 -11.09
N SER A 123 11.60 -14.61 -9.80
CA SER A 123 12.69 -15.38 -9.16
C SER A 123 12.86 -16.76 -9.82
N ALA A 124 11.74 -17.41 -10.17
CA ALA A 124 11.72 -18.69 -10.87
C ALA A 124 12.34 -18.60 -12.26
N VAL A 125 11.97 -17.59 -13.06
CA VAL A 125 12.56 -17.34 -14.38
C VAL A 125 14.08 -17.15 -14.30
N LEU A 126 14.56 -16.39 -13.31
CA LEU A 126 16.00 -16.19 -13.12
C LEU A 126 16.69 -17.50 -12.71
N PHE A 127 16.12 -18.24 -11.77
CA PHE A 127 16.63 -19.55 -11.36
C PHE A 127 16.74 -20.51 -12.56
N CYS A 128 15.67 -20.63 -13.34
CA CYS A 128 15.59 -21.47 -14.54
C CYS A 128 16.70 -21.15 -15.55
N TYR A 129 16.95 -19.87 -15.79
CA TYR A 129 18.02 -19.43 -16.70
C TYR A 129 19.43 -19.66 -16.12
N GLU A 130 19.62 -19.45 -14.81
CA GLU A 130 20.90 -19.69 -14.13
C GLU A 130 21.36 -21.15 -14.22
N GLN A 131 20.44 -22.10 -14.44
CA GLN A 131 20.80 -23.52 -14.60
C GLN A 131 21.64 -23.81 -15.85
N ILE A 132 21.74 -22.88 -16.81
CA ILE A 132 22.66 -22.98 -17.95
C ILE A 132 24.11 -23.21 -17.53
N GLN A 133 24.49 -22.79 -16.33
CA GLN A 133 25.83 -22.99 -15.76
C GLN A 133 26.10 -24.45 -15.39
N LYS A 134 25.06 -25.30 -15.32
CA LYS A 134 25.15 -26.74 -15.01
C LYS A 134 25.07 -27.52 -16.34
N PRO A 135 26.20 -28.06 -16.87
CA PRO A 135 26.26 -28.62 -18.23
C PRO A 135 25.27 -29.75 -18.51
N LEU A 136 24.91 -30.54 -17.49
CA LEU A 136 23.96 -31.65 -17.61
C LEU A 136 22.49 -31.23 -17.55
N VAL A 137 22.20 -29.98 -17.18
CA VAL A 137 20.83 -29.47 -17.00
C VAL A 137 20.47 -28.49 -18.11
N GLY A 138 21.35 -27.51 -18.38
CA GLY A 138 21.03 -26.42 -19.29
C GLY A 138 19.94 -25.49 -18.74
N VAL A 139 19.35 -24.66 -19.60
CA VAL A 139 18.22 -23.80 -19.21
C VAL A 139 16.98 -24.66 -18.94
N LEU A 140 16.40 -24.53 -17.75
CA LEU A 140 15.12 -25.16 -17.42
C LEU A 140 13.96 -24.29 -17.90
N SER A 141 12.87 -24.89 -18.37
CA SER A 141 11.57 -24.22 -18.53
C SER A 141 10.87 -24.03 -17.17
N LEU A 142 9.88 -23.13 -17.10
CA LEU A 142 9.03 -23.01 -15.91
C LEU A 142 8.13 -24.24 -15.75
N GLN A 143 7.72 -24.86 -16.87
CA GLN A 143 7.04 -26.15 -16.86
C GLN A 143 7.87 -27.19 -16.09
N GLN A 144 9.12 -27.43 -16.48
CA GLN A 144 10.01 -28.38 -15.80
C GLN A 144 10.17 -28.04 -14.31
N LEU A 145 10.35 -26.77 -13.97
CA LEU A 145 10.47 -26.34 -12.58
C LEU A 145 9.23 -26.71 -11.75
N PHE A 146 8.03 -26.48 -12.27
CA PHE A 146 6.78 -26.69 -11.53
C PHE A 146 6.21 -28.11 -11.64
N SER A 147 6.74 -28.96 -12.52
CA SER A 147 6.35 -30.37 -12.68
C SER A 147 7.34 -31.38 -12.11
N THR A 148 8.59 -30.99 -11.83
CA THR A 148 9.64 -31.91 -11.35
C THR A 148 10.08 -31.62 -9.89
N PRO A 149 9.84 -32.55 -8.94
CA PRO A 149 10.08 -32.30 -7.51
C PRO A 149 11.52 -31.90 -7.17
N VAL A 150 12.50 -32.50 -7.84
CA VAL A 150 13.93 -32.23 -7.62
C VAL A 150 14.30 -30.78 -7.99
N TYR A 151 13.79 -30.26 -9.11
CA TYR A 151 14.04 -28.88 -9.51
C TYR A 151 13.36 -27.88 -8.60
N LEU A 152 12.13 -28.19 -8.16
CA LEU A 152 11.40 -27.34 -7.22
C LEU A 152 12.08 -27.29 -5.85
N ALA A 153 12.60 -28.43 -5.36
CA ALA A 153 13.37 -28.51 -4.12
C ALA A 153 14.67 -27.68 -4.22
N ALA A 154 15.41 -27.79 -5.33
CA ALA A 154 16.60 -26.98 -5.57
C ALA A 154 16.28 -25.48 -5.58
N PHE A 155 15.18 -25.07 -6.22
CA PHE A 155 14.73 -23.69 -6.24
C PHE A 155 14.42 -23.15 -4.85
N ILE A 156 13.76 -23.94 -4.01
CA ILE A 156 13.45 -23.57 -2.62
C ILE A 156 14.73 -23.38 -1.81
N ALA A 157 15.69 -24.30 -1.96
CA ALA A 157 16.97 -24.23 -1.26
C ALA A 157 17.80 -23.00 -1.67
N GLU A 158 17.90 -22.73 -2.98
CA GLU A 158 18.70 -21.60 -3.51
C GLU A 158 18.05 -20.22 -3.27
N ARG A 159 16.73 -20.16 -3.07
CA ARG A 159 15.98 -18.90 -2.86
C ARG A 159 15.42 -18.73 -1.45
N ALA A 160 15.98 -19.46 -0.47
CA ALA A 160 15.51 -19.46 0.91
C ALA A 160 15.44 -18.04 1.50
N GLN A 161 14.22 -17.58 1.77
CA GLN A 161 13.93 -16.33 2.49
C GLN A 161 12.72 -16.55 3.42
N PRO A 162 12.62 -15.83 4.56
CA PRO A 162 11.63 -16.11 5.62
C PRO A 162 10.15 -16.19 5.16
N HIS A 163 9.76 -15.49 4.10
CA HIS A 163 8.38 -15.47 3.58
C HIS A 163 8.21 -16.17 2.23
N PHE A 164 9.31 -16.55 1.58
CA PHE A 164 9.29 -17.11 0.24
C PHE A 164 8.52 -18.45 0.15
N PRO A 165 8.69 -19.41 1.09
CA PRO A 165 7.92 -20.66 1.10
C PRO A 165 6.40 -20.48 1.10
N GLN A 166 5.90 -19.52 1.89
CA GLN A 166 4.47 -19.22 1.98
C GLN A 166 3.94 -18.64 0.66
N MET A 167 4.70 -17.72 0.06
CA MET A 167 4.35 -17.12 -1.23
C MET A 167 4.36 -18.16 -2.36
N LEU A 168 5.36 -19.06 -2.36
CA LEU A 168 5.46 -20.16 -3.32
C LEU A 168 4.31 -21.17 -3.16
N SER A 169 4.01 -21.61 -1.94
CA SER A 169 2.86 -22.48 -1.67
C SER A 169 1.55 -21.86 -2.17
N ALA A 170 1.38 -20.55 -2.00
CA ALA A 170 0.21 -19.83 -2.48
C ALA A 170 0.21 -19.60 -4.01
N LEU A 171 1.37 -19.64 -4.67
CA LEU A 171 1.48 -19.69 -6.13
C LEU A 171 1.08 -21.07 -6.65
N LEU A 172 1.67 -22.14 -6.11
CA LEU A 172 1.40 -23.52 -6.53
C LEU A 172 -0.10 -23.84 -6.42
N ALA A 173 -0.74 -23.47 -5.31
CA ALA A 173 -2.19 -23.65 -5.14
C ALA A 173 -3.01 -22.92 -6.21
N ASN A 174 -2.60 -21.70 -6.61
CA ASN A 174 -3.27 -20.95 -7.68
C ASN A 174 -3.01 -21.55 -9.06
N LEU A 175 -1.82 -22.13 -9.31
CA LEU A 175 -1.54 -22.81 -10.57
C LEU A 175 -2.33 -24.12 -10.69
N ILE A 176 -2.46 -24.87 -9.58
CA ILE A 176 -3.32 -26.05 -9.53
C ILE A 176 -4.78 -25.68 -9.79
N SER A 177 -5.27 -24.55 -9.27
CA SER A 177 -6.66 -24.11 -9.52
C SER A 177 -6.92 -23.64 -10.95
N VAL A 178 -5.88 -23.23 -11.70
CA VAL A 178 -5.98 -22.95 -13.14
C VAL A 178 -6.26 -24.22 -13.94
N GLY A 179 -5.76 -25.37 -13.48
CA GLY A 179 -5.91 -26.67 -14.15
C GLY A 179 -4.78 -26.99 -15.13
N ASP A 180 -4.50 -28.28 -15.25
CA ASP A 180 -3.50 -28.86 -16.15
C ASP A 180 -3.89 -28.71 -17.63
N ASP A 181 -5.18 -28.80 -17.98
CA ASP A 181 -5.68 -28.57 -19.35
C ASP A 181 -5.24 -27.22 -19.93
N ARG A 182 -5.23 -26.17 -19.09
CA ARG A 182 -4.85 -24.81 -19.51
C ARG A 182 -3.35 -24.57 -19.45
N LEU A 183 -2.67 -25.14 -18.46
CA LEU A 183 -1.23 -24.99 -18.30
C LEU A 183 -0.45 -25.89 -19.28
N GLY A 184 -1.03 -27.00 -19.71
CA GLY A 184 -0.38 -28.05 -20.50
C GLY A 184 0.46 -29.02 -19.67
N TYR A 185 0.43 -28.91 -18.34
CA TYR A 185 1.19 -29.77 -17.42
C TYR A 185 0.59 -29.80 -16.02
N ARG A 186 0.85 -30.90 -15.30
CA ARG A 186 0.47 -31.06 -13.90
C ARG A 186 1.48 -30.36 -12.98
N VAL A 187 0.97 -29.50 -12.11
CA VAL A 187 1.76 -28.74 -11.12
C VAL A 187 1.91 -29.55 -9.83
N ILE A 188 3.12 -29.54 -9.25
CA ILE A 188 3.40 -30.18 -7.96
C ILE A 188 2.64 -29.49 -6.82
N SER A 189 2.05 -30.29 -5.92
CA SER A 189 1.40 -29.75 -4.74
C SER A 189 2.41 -29.34 -3.69
N SER A 190 2.13 -28.26 -2.95
CA SER A 190 2.97 -27.87 -1.80
C SER A 190 3.00 -28.95 -0.70
N ARG A 191 2.02 -29.87 -0.69
CA ARG A 191 2.01 -31.02 0.24
C ARG A 191 3.07 -32.06 -0.12
N ASP A 192 3.34 -32.24 -1.42
CA ASP A 192 4.26 -33.27 -1.92
C ASP A 192 5.73 -32.97 -1.58
N ILE A 193 6.02 -31.73 -1.18
CA ILE A 193 7.34 -31.22 -0.84
C ILE A 193 7.41 -30.62 0.56
N GLU A 194 6.42 -30.97 1.42
CA GLU A 194 6.34 -30.57 2.83
C GLU A 194 6.50 -29.06 3.08
N LEU A 195 6.11 -28.21 2.12
CA LEU A 195 6.07 -26.75 2.31
C LEU A 195 4.93 -26.40 3.26
N ARG A 196 5.18 -26.48 4.57
CA ARG A 196 4.22 -26.11 5.61
C ARG A 196 3.95 -24.60 5.56
N ARG A 197 2.67 -24.23 5.49
CA ARG A 197 2.25 -22.87 5.83
C ARG A 197 2.20 -22.78 7.34
N HIS A 198 3.10 -21.98 7.93
CA HIS A 198 2.86 -21.50 9.28
C HIS A 198 1.65 -20.58 9.25
N GLU A 199 0.64 -20.86 10.09
CA GLU A 199 -0.42 -19.90 10.34
C GLU A 199 0.20 -18.73 11.11
N PRO A 200 0.17 -17.51 10.57
CA PRO A 200 0.71 -16.37 11.28
C PRO A 200 -0.13 -16.07 12.52
N ASN A 201 0.53 -15.82 13.65
CA ASN A 201 -0.14 -15.32 14.85
C ASN A 201 -0.93 -14.06 14.51
N GLN A 202 -2.12 -13.92 15.10
CA GLN A 202 -2.91 -12.70 14.93
C GLN A 202 -2.17 -11.51 15.56
N HIS A 203 -2.30 -10.32 14.98
CA HIS A 203 -1.67 -9.09 15.52
C HIS A 203 -2.17 -8.79 16.93
N PRO A 204 -1.33 -8.67 17.97
CA PRO A 204 -1.82 -8.52 19.34
C PRO A 204 -2.57 -7.21 19.55
N VAL A 205 -3.46 -7.18 20.55
CA VAL A 205 -4.04 -5.93 21.05
C VAL A 205 -2.91 -5.05 21.60
N ILE A 206 -3.06 -3.73 21.52
CA ILE A 206 -2.14 -2.78 22.16
C ILE A 206 -2.53 -2.69 23.64
N PRO A 207 -1.61 -2.97 24.58
CA PRO A 207 -1.82 -2.81 26.01
C PRO A 207 -2.32 -1.41 26.36
N THR A 208 -3.20 -1.31 27.35
CA THR A 208 -3.93 -0.09 27.68
C THR A 208 -2.98 1.07 27.98
N ARG A 209 -1.92 0.84 28.74
CA ARG A 209 -0.90 1.85 29.07
C ARG A 209 -0.22 2.41 27.82
N ILE A 210 0.29 1.51 26.97
CA ILE A 210 0.91 1.85 25.68
C ILE A 210 -0.08 2.60 24.78
N TYR A 211 -1.35 2.18 24.78
CA TYR A 211 -2.40 2.79 23.96
C TYR A 211 -2.67 4.24 24.38
N LEU A 212 -2.77 4.51 25.69
CA LEU A 212 -2.94 5.86 26.24
C LEU A 212 -1.71 6.75 25.97
N GLU A 213 -0.51 6.20 26.11
CA GLU A 213 0.74 6.91 25.80
C GLU A 213 0.80 7.27 24.30
N LEU A 214 0.40 6.34 23.42
CA LEU A 214 0.28 6.60 21.98
C LEU A 214 -0.75 7.70 21.67
N ILE A 215 -1.89 7.74 22.35
CA ILE A 215 -2.89 8.82 22.19
C ILE A 215 -2.24 10.17 22.47
N ASN A 216 -1.57 10.32 23.62
CA ASN A 216 -0.94 11.58 24.02
C ASN A 216 0.14 12.01 23.02
N VAL A 217 1.06 11.09 22.68
CA VAL A 217 2.16 11.37 21.75
C VAL A 217 1.65 11.75 20.36
N LEU A 218 0.63 11.05 19.84
CA LEU A 218 0.04 11.38 18.54
C LEU A 218 -0.71 12.71 18.56
N GLN A 219 -1.36 13.05 19.67
CA GLN A 219 -2.10 14.30 19.82
C GLN A 219 -1.17 15.51 19.89
N ASP A 220 -0.08 15.43 20.65
CA ASP A 220 0.92 16.50 20.73
C ASP A 220 1.52 16.81 19.35
N MET A 221 1.85 15.76 18.59
CA MET A 221 2.36 15.91 17.23
C MET A 221 1.29 16.44 16.27
N LEU A 222 0.03 16.01 16.42
CA LEU A 222 -1.08 16.52 15.61
C LEU A 222 -1.26 18.03 15.85
N ASP A 223 -1.24 18.45 17.11
CA ASP A 223 -1.38 19.85 17.51
C ASP A 223 -0.20 20.70 17.03
N GLN A 224 1.03 20.17 17.11
CA GLN A 224 2.20 20.82 16.52
C GLN A 224 1.99 21.09 15.02
N ILE A 225 1.50 20.10 14.25
CA ILE A 225 1.27 20.27 12.81
C ILE A 225 0.11 21.25 12.57
N HIS A 226 -0.95 21.18 13.38
CA HIS A 226 -2.14 22.01 13.24
C HIS A 226 -1.85 23.51 13.36
N ARG A 227 -0.85 23.92 14.15
CA ARG A 227 -0.46 25.34 14.30
C ARG A 227 -0.18 26.04 12.97
N GLY A 228 0.30 25.30 11.97
CA GLY A 228 0.60 25.84 10.64
C GLY A 228 -0.42 25.50 9.57
N VAL A 229 -1.60 24.95 9.91
CA VAL A 229 -2.55 24.41 8.93
C VAL A 229 -2.93 25.42 7.85
N GLU A 230 -3.11 26.69 8.23
CA GLU A 230 -3.46 27.79 7.32
C GLU A 230 -2.31 28.16 6.36
N SER A 231 -1.05 27.98 6.79
CA SER A 231 0.14 28.31 5.99
C SER A 231 0.64 27.14 5.13
N LEU A 232 0.35 25.89 5.49
CA LEU A 232 0.92 24.70 4.88
C LEU A 232 0.68 24.62 3.37
N GLU A 233 -0.52 24.96 2.91
CA GLU A 233 -0.88 24.95 1.50
C GLU A 233 -0.02 25.93 0.68
N CYS A 234 0.02 27.20 1.12
CA CYS A 234 0.81 28.23 0.46
C CYS A 234 2.30 27.87 0.48
N PHE A 235 2.82 27.41 1.61
CA PHE A 235 4.20 26.97 1.74
C PHE A 235 4.56 25.84 0.77
N VAL A 236 3.77 24.76 0.72
CA VAL A 236 4.06 23.61 -0.15
C VAL A 236 3.93 23.99 -1.63
N SER A 237 2.91 24.75 -2.02
CA SER A 237 2.68 25.14 -3.42
C SER A 237 3.84 25.95 -4.03
N LYS A 238 4.57 26.74 -3.23
CA LYS A 238 5.73 27.53 -3.71
C LYS A 238 6.89 26.65 -4.23
N PHE A 239 6.93 25.37 -3.87
CA PHE A 239 7.95 24.43 -4.38
C PHE A 239 7.70 23.96 -5.82
N CYS A 240 6.66 24.50 -6.50
CA CYS A 240 6.60 24.50 -7.96
C CYS A 240 7.84 25.18 -8.60
N ASP A 241 8.45 26.15 -7.89
CA ASP A 241 9.76 26.69 -8.26
C ASP A 241 10.89 25.74 -7.79
N GLU A 242 11.67 25.24 -8.75
CA GLU A 242 12.75 24.27 -8.51
C GLU A 242 13.87 24.85 -7.63
N PHE A 243 14.03 26.17 -7.55
CA PHE A 243 15.06 26.84 -6.76
C PHE A 243 14.60 27.25 -5.36
N TYR A 244 13.28 27.29 -5.12
CA TYR A 244 12.72 27.65 -3.82
C TYR A 244 13.15 26.65 -2.72
N GLY A 245 13.76 27.16 -1.64
CA GLY A 245 14.29 26.39 -0.52
C GLY A 245 15.64 25.70 -0.77
N LEU A 246 16.30 25.93 -1.92
CA LEU A 246 17.66 25.45 -2.18
C LEU A 246 18.71 26.37 -1.55
N ALA A 247 19.83 25.82 -1.11
CA ALA A 247 20.96 26.61 -0.59
C ALA A 247 21.53 27.54 -1.68
N HIS A 248 21.95 28.74 -1.28
CA HIS A 248 22.52 29.74 -2.21
C HIS A 248 23.72 29.22 -3.00
N ASP A 249 24.58 28.39 -2.41
CA ASP A 249 25.73 27.80 -3.11
C ASP A 249 25.31 26.86 -4.25
N VAL A 250 24.21 26.13 -4.08
CA VAL A 250 23.64 25.26 -5.12
C VAL A 250 22.92 26.10 -6.18
N GLN A 251 22.27 27.19 -5.78
CA GLN A 251 21.66 28.13 -6.73
C GLN A 251 22.71 28.82 -7.60
N LYS A 252 23.85 29.20 -7.02
CA LYS A 252 24.98 29.83 -7.74
C LYS A 252 25.46 29.01 -8.94
N SER A 253 25.48 27.68 -8.81
CA SER A 253 25.96 26.79 -9.87
C SER A 253 24.91 26.47 -10.92
N LEU A 254 23.62 26.70 -10.64
CA LEU A 254 22.50 26.31 -11.50
C LEU A 254 21.76 27.49 -12.14
N LEU A 255 21.80 28.68 -11.53
CA LEU A 255 21.08 29.87 -12.00
C LEU A 255 22.02 30.87 -12.69
N PRO A 256 21.78 31.20 -13.96
CA PRO A 256 22.42 32.35 -14.60
C PRO A 256 21.88 33.68 -14.04
N GLY A 257 22.70 34.73 -14.02
CA GLY A 257 22.30 36.08 -13.59
C GLY A 257 22.62 36.46 -12.13
N GLY A 258 23.34 35.62 -11.39
CA GLY A 258 23.92 35.96 -10.08
C GLY A 258 22.89 36.13 -8.96
N LYS A 259 23.29 36.80 -7.87
CA LYS A 259 22.53 36.87 -6.61
C LYS A 259 21.12 37.46 -6.74
N ALA A 260 20.87 38.33 -7.71
CA ALA A 260 19.57 38.96 -7.92
C ALA A 260 18.46 37.94 -8.26
N ASN A 261 18.84 36.78 -8.82
CA ASN A 261 17.89 35.72 -9.18
C ASN A 261 17.73 34.67 -8.07
N TYR A 262 18.41 34.80 -6.93
CA TYR A 262 18.33 33.79 -5.87
C TYR A 262 16.93 33.76 -5.26
N ARG A 263 16.47 32.54 -4.98
CA ARG A 263 15.27 32.26 -4.19
C ARG A 263 15.65 32.08 -2.72
N PRO A 264 14.71 32.33 -1.79
CA PRO A 264 14.98 32.13 -0.38
C PRO A 264 15.39 30.70 -0.04
N ILE A 265 16.33 30.56 0.90
CA ILE A 265 16.76 29.25 1.43
C ILE A 265 15.70 28.68 2.37
N MET A 266 15.77 27.37 2.68
CA MET A 266 14.73 26.70 3.48
C MET A 266 14.42 27.38 4.82
N THR A 267 15.44 27.89 5.53
CA THR A 267 15.24 28.58 6.81
C THR A 267 14.46 29.90 6.65
N GLU A 268 14.78 30.69 5.63
CA GLU A 268 14.07 31.93 5.29
C GLU A 268 12.63 31.62 4.85
N VAL A 269 12.44 30.56 4.07
CA VAL A 269 11.10 30.10 3.66
C VAL A 269 10.26 29.71 4.88
N LEU A 270 10.81 28.90 5.80
CA LEU A 270 10.07 28.47 7.00
C LEU A 270 9.69 29.66 7.88
N GLN A 271 10.58 30.65 8.00
CA GLN A 271 10.29 31.88 8.72
C GLN A 271 9.19 32.71 8.03
N ALA A 272 9.28 32.89 6.71
CA ALA A 272 8.32 33.68 5.93
C ALA A 272 6.90 33.12 5.96
N HIS A 273 6.74 31.81 6.16
CA HIS A 273 5.44 31.14 6.28
C HIS A 273 5.01 30.90 7.74
N CYS A 274 5.79 31.35 8.72
CA CYS A 274 5.57 31.12 10.16
C CYS A 274 5.52 29.62 10.55
N LEU A 275 6.36 28.79 9.91
CA LEU A 275 6.35 27.33 10.03
C LEU A 275 7.53 26.76 10.84
N ASN A 276 8.34 27.60 11.47
CA ASN A 276 9.51 27.16 12.26
C ASN A 276 9.13 26.19 13.40
N GLU A 277 8.05 26.46 14.13
CA GLU A 277 7.58 25.56 15.20
C GLU A 277 7.06 24.22 14.65
N VAL A 278 6.36 24.28 13.51
CA VAL A 278 5.81 23.10 12.84
C VAL A 278 6.92 22.19 12.33
N PHE A 279 7.97 22.75 11.72
CA PHE A 279 9.15 22.03 11.23
C PHE A 279 10.27 21.99 12.26
N SER A 280 9.94 21.58 13.48
CA SER A 280 10.90 21.36 14.57
C SER A 280 10.89 19.89 15.04
N GLY A 281 11.91 19.48 15.80
CA GLY A 281 12.02 18.13 16.34
C GLY A 281 11.94 17.04 15.26
N VAL A 282 10.95 16.14 15.38
CA VAL A 282 10.73 15.00 14.46
C VAL A 282 10.45 15.45 13.03
N PHE A 283 9.86 16.64 12.84
CA PHE A 283 9.52 17.23 11.54
C PHE A 283 10.58 18.20 11.02
N SER A 284 11.73 18.32 11.69
CA SER A 284 12.79 19.24 11.30
C SER A 284 13.17 19.10 9.82
N CYS A 285 13.29 20.25 9.15
CA CYS A 285 13.57 20.34 7.73
C CYS A 285 14.49 21.52 7.41
N SER A 286 15.80 21.30 7.49
CA SER A 286 16.79 22.36 7.21
C SER A 286 17.08 22.57 5.73
N HIS A 287 16.65 21.64 4.86
CA HIS A 287 16.96 21.65 3.43
C HIS A 287 15.80 21.11 2.58
N LYS A 288 15.64 21.61 1.35
CA LYS A 288 14.62 21.15 0.37
C LYS A 288 14.49 19.63 0.25
N ARG A 289 15.62 18.90 0.23
CA ARG A 289 15.61 17.42 0.10
C ARG A 289 14.91 16.72 1.27
N GLY A 290 14.84 17.37 2.44
CA GLY A 290 14.18 16.88 3.64
C GLY A 290 12.67 17.12 3.67
N LEU A 291 12.12 17.96 2.78
CA LEU A 291 10.70 18.33 2.82
C LEU A 291 9.78 17.14 2.51
N SER A 292 10.07 16.39 1.45
CA SER A 292 9.29 15.21 1.08
C SER A 292 9.21 14.16 2.21
N PRO A 293 10.33 13.78 2.88
CA PRO A 293 10.29 12.98 4.10
C PRO A 293 9.52 13.61 5.26
N ALA A 294 9.64 14.92 5.51
CA ALA A 294 8.92 15.60 6.58
C ALA A 294 7.40 15.55 6.37
N LEU A 295 6.92 15.86 5.16
CA LEU A 295 5.50 15.77 4.82
C LEU A 295 4.97 14.32 4.92
N LEU A 296 5.79 13.32 4.54
CA LEU A 296 5.43 11.92 4.72
C LEU A 296 5.28 11.54 6.21
N LYS A 297 6.11 12.09 7.11
CA LYS A 297 5.96 11.92 8.56
C LYS A 297 4.69 12.59 9.07
N MET A 298 4.37 13.80 8.60
CA MET A 298 3.13 14.50 8.98
C MET A 298 1.89 13.73 8.53
N GLN A 299 1.85 13.29 7.26
CA GLN A 299 0.80 12.43 6.74
C GLN A 299 0.70 11.10 7.51
N TYR A 300 1.82 10.57 7.97
CA TYR A 300 1.84 9.39 8.83
C TYR A 300 1.15 9.65 10.17
N ILE A 301 1.45 10.74 10.87
CA ILE A 301 0.77 11.11 12.14
C ILE A 301 -0.74 11.24 11.91
N VAL A 302 -1.15 12.03 10.91
CA VAL A 302 -2.57 12.21 10.55
C VAL A 302 -3.27 10.88 10.31
N LYS A 303 -2.65 10.00 9.51
CA LYS A 303 -3.17 8.65 9.23
C LYS A 303 -3.37 7.84 10.52
N ASN A 304 -2.43 7.87 11.45
CA ASN A 304 -2.55 7.10 12.70
C ASN A 304 -3.59 7.68 13.65
N VAL A 305 -3.74 9.00 13.74
CA VAL A 305 -4.84 9.62 14.50
C VAL A 305 -6.19 9.15 13.94
N ILE A 306 -6.37 9.19 12.61
CA ILE A 306 -7.61 8.67 11.99
C ILE A 306 -7.81 7.19 12.35
N HIS A 307 -6.78 6.35 12.26
CA HIS A 307 -6.88 4.94 12.66
C HIS A 307 -7.30 4.72 14.11
N LEU A 308 -6.68 5.47 15.02
CA LEU A 308 -6.86 5.36 16.46
C LEU A 308 -8.33 5.59 16.85
N TYR A 309 -8.95 6.63 16.28
CA TYR A 309 -10.31 7.03 16.63
C TYR A 309 -11.42 6.34 15.82
N THR A 310 -11.13 5.91 14.58
CA THR A 310 -12.17 5.32 13.68
C THR A 310 -12.14 3.80 13.62
N GLY A 311 -11.01 3.16 13.93
CA GLY A 311 -10.82 1.71 13.73
C GLY A 311 -10.86 1.26 12.25
N MET A 312 -10.75 2.20 11.31
CA MET A 312 -10.66 1.92 9.87
C MET A 312 -9.46 1.02 9.56
N ARG A 313 -9.55 0.16 8.55
CA ARG A 313 -8.40 -0.61 8.03
C ARG A 313 -7.43 0.33 7.34
N GLU A 314 -6.15 -0.05 7.29
CA GLU A 314 -5.10 0.77 6.66
C GLU A 314 -5.48 1.23 5.26
N GLN A 315 -5.96 0.31 4.41
CA GLN A 315 -6.37 0.68 3.06
C GLN A 315 -7.68 1.48 3.02
N GLU A 316 -8.53 1.44 4.05
CA GLU A 316 -9.71 2.30 4.15
C GLU A 316 -9.28 3.75 4.41
N VAL A 317 -8.37 3.99 5.36
CA VAL A 317 -7.84 5.35 5.60
C VAL A 317 -7.09 5.90 4.39
N LEU A 318 -6.20 5.10 3.80
CA LEU A 318 -5.41 5.55 2.65
C LEU A 318 -6.24 5.80 1.38
N ARG A 319 -7.48 5.30 1.31
CA ARG A 319 -8.41 5.54 0.19
C ARG A 319 -9.32 6.75 0.38
N MET A 320 -9.25 7.44 1.53
CA MET A 320 -10.03 8.65 1.75
C MET A 320 -9.74 9.68 0.64
N GLN A 321 -10.81 10.25 0.10
CA GLN A 321 -10.76 11.34 -0.88
C GLN A 321 -10.59 12.69 -0.16
N TYR A 322 -10.24 13.71 -0.91
CA TYR A 322 -10.02 15.05 -0.38
C TYR A 322 -11.26 15.60 0.37
N ASP A 323 -12.44 15.36 -0.16
CA ASP A 323 -13.77 15.76 0.32
C ASP A 323 -14.41 14.72 1.26
N CYS A 324 -13.61 13.99 2.04
CA CYS A 324 -14.10 12.88 2.86
C CYS A 324 -14.90 13.29 4.12
N LEU A 325 -15.01 14.57 4.47
CA LEU A 325 -15.81 15.00 5.62
C LEU A 325 -17.25 15.26 5.18
N SER A 326 -18.20 14.71 5.93
CA SER A 326 -19.63 14.95 5.73
C SER A 326 -20.28 15.38 7.04
N ASP A 327 -21.22 16.33 6.95
CA ASP A 327 -22.03 16.83 8.08
C ASP A 327 -23.23 15.91 8.40
N GLU A 328 -23.16 14.64 8.01
CA GLU A 328 -24.19 13.65 8.29
C GLU A 328 -24.37 13.41 9.80
N ILE A 329 -25.61 13.54 10.26
CA ILE A 329 -26.01 13.26 11.63
C ILE A 329 -25.88 11.74 11.90
N TYR A 330 -24.87 11.37 12.67
CA TYR A 330 -24.55 9.98 13.02
C TYR A 330 -25.33 9.48 14.25
N LEU A 331 -25.57 10.37 15.22
CA LEU A 331 -26.39 10.12 16.40
C LEU A 331 -27.47 11.18 16.45
N LYS A 332 -28.74 10.75 16.45
CA LYS A 332 -29.87 11.64 16.73
C LYS A 332 -29.85 12.00 18.21
N GLU A 333 -30.33 13.19 18.48
CA GLU A 333 -30.52 13.67 19.85
C GLU A 333 -31.35 12.66 20.65
N VAL A 334 -30.85 12.27 21.81
CA VAL A 334 -31.59 11.40 22.74
C VAL A 334 -32.26 12.31 23.75
N VAL A 335 -33.58 12.45 23.61
CA VAL A 335 -34.43 13.19 24.55
C VAL A 335 -35.11 12.17 25.44
N ASP A 336 -35.09 12.39 26.76
CA ASP A 336 -35.83 11.53 27.68
C ASP A 336 -37.33 11.85 27.73
N ASP A 337 -38.09 11.02 28.45
CA ASP A 337 -39.56 11.15 28.56
C ASP A 337 -40.02 12.49 29.16
N ASN A 338 -39.10 13.27 29.75
CA ASN A 338 -39.35 14.59 30.33
C ASN A 338 -38.93 15.74 29.40
N GLY A 339 -38.51 15.46 28.16
CA GLY A 339 -38.08 16.49 27.22
C GLY A 339 -36.67 17.01 27.45
N VAL A 340 -35.85 16.34 28.28
CA VAL A 340 -34.47 16.75 28.55
C VAL A 340 -33.52 16.04 27.60
N THR A 341 -32.75 16.82 26.84
CA THR A 341 -31.67 16.32 25.98
C THR A 341 -30.57 15.67 26.83
N ARG A 342 -30.45 14.35 26.74
CA ARG A 342 -29.38 13.59 27.43
C ARG A 342 -28.10 13.49 26.61
N ASP A 343 -28.24 13.38 25.29
CA ASP A 343 -27.11 13.36 24.36
C ASP A 343 -27.41 14.27 23.16
N LEU A 344 -26.50 15.21 22.90
CA LEU A 344 -26.54 16.09 21.74
C LEU A 344 -26.33 15.29 20.45
N ALA A 345 -27.00 15.71 19.37
CA ALA A 345 -26.76 15.16 18.04
C ALA A 345 -25.28 15.34 17.65
N ARG A 346 -24.64 14.26 17.19
CA ARG A 346 -23.25 14.30 16.71
C ARG A 346 -23.22 14.13 15.20
N SER A 347 -22.60 15.08 14.51
CA SER A 347 -22.88 15.33 13.08
C SER A 347 -21.67 15.26 12.14
N VAL A 348 -20.54 14.65 12.52
CA VAL A 348 -19.40 14.55 11.58
C VAL A 348 -19.04 13.10 11.31
N SER A 349 -19.12 12.73 10.04
CA SER A 349 -18.69 11.43 9.54
C SER A 349 -17.52 11.59 8.56
N VAL A 350 -16.69 10.56 8.48
CA VAL A 350 -15.65 10.40 7.47
C VAL A 350 -16.10 9.34 6.46
N LEU A 351 -16.01 9.68 5.18
CA LEU A 351 -16.36 8.83 4.05
C LEU A 351 -15.11 8.15 3.46
N SER A 352 -15.21 6.86 3.19
CA SER A 352 -14.20 6.10 2.44
C SER A 352 -14.80 4.84 1.84
N THR A 353 -13.96 3.95 1.33
CA THR A 353 -14.38 2.68 0.74
C THR A 353 -13.78 1.48 1.45
N THR A 354 -14.58 0.42 1.65
CA THR A 354 -14.11 -0.89 2.10
C THR A 354 -14.10 -1.90 0.97
N THR A 355 -13.20 -2.88 1.06
CA THR A 355 -13.07 -3.99 0.11
C THR A 355 -13.17 -5.36 0.78
N LYS A 356 -13.18 -5.40 2.12
CA LYS A 356 -13.17 -6.67 2.85
C LYS A 356 -14.59 -7.24 2.83
N PHE A 357 -14.70 -8.52 2.47
CA PHE A 357 -15.95 -9.27 2.27
C PHE A 357 -16.75 -8.92 1.01
N THR A 358 -16.55 -7.74 0.42
CA THR A 358 -17.21 -7.35 -0.85
C THR A 358 -16.40 -7.74 -2.08
N GLY A 359 -15.06 -7.71 -2.01
CA GLY A 359 -14.18 -7.94 -3.16
C GLY A 359 -14.14 -6.81 -4.19
N TYR A 360 -14.90 -5.74 -3.96
CA TYR A 360 -14.89 -4.48 -4.70
C TYR A 360 -14.97 -3.30 -3.73
N LYS A 361 -14.68 -2.06 -4.18
CA LYS A 361 -14.76 -0.88 -3.30
C LYS A 361 -16.22 -0.49 -3.09
N LYS A 362 -16.71 -0.63 -1.87
CA LYS A 362 -18.04 -0.19 -1.43
C LYS A 362 -17.88 1.03 -0.52
N SER A 363 -18.66 2.09 -0.77
CA SER A 363 -18.68 3.29 0.09
C SER A 363 -19.22 2.95 1.49
N GLU A 364 -18.61 3.53 2.52
CA GLU A 364 -18.96 3.37 3.93
C GLU A 364 -18.61 4.66 4.70
N SER A 365 -19.23 4.87 5.87
CA SER A 365 -18.99 6.03 6.75
C SER A 365 -18.52 5.62 8.15
N TRP A 366 -17.76 6.50 8.80
CA TRP A 366 -17.24 6.31 10.16
C TRP A 366 -17.45 7.57 10.99
N PHE A 367 -17.75 7.41 12.28
CA PHE A 367 -17.82 8.54 13.20
C PHE A 367 -16.45 9.24 13.32
N ALA A 368 -16.44 10.57 13.25
CA ALA A 368 -15.23 11.37 13.29
C ALA A 368 -15.25 12.41 14.42
N PRO A 369 -14.55 12.17 15.54
CA PRO A 369 -14.41 13.18 16.60
C PRO A 369 -13.53 14.37 16.14
N SER A 370 -13.45 15.41 16.97
CA SER A 370 -12.71 16.65 16.69
C SER A 370 -11.26 16.40 16.26
N GLU A 371 -10.60 15.40 16.82
CA GLU A 371 -9.24 15.00 16.52
C GLU A 371 -9.12 14.49 15.08
N VAL A 372 -10.10 13.71 14.63
CA VAL A 372 -10.17 13.22 13.25
C VAL A 372 -10.43 14.38 12.29
N VAL A 373 -11.33 15.30 12.63
CA VAL A 373 -11.57 16.50 11.81
C VAL A 373 -10.31 17.34 11.69
N LYS A 374 -9.61 17.59 12.80
CA LYS A 374 -8.32 18.29 12.84
C LYS A 374 -7.28 17.60 11.94
N ALA A 375 -7.18 16.28 12.04
CA ALA A 375 -6.27 15.47 11.23
C ALA A 375 -6.60 15.55 9.73
N VAL A 376 -7.88 15.47 9.36
CA VAL A 376 -8.30 15.60 7.96
C VAL A 376 -7.99 16.99 7.42
N LYS A 377 -8.26 18.07 8.16
CA LYS A 377 -7.93 19.45 7.74
C LYS A 377 -6.43 19.64 7.46
N ILE A 378 -5.56 19.07 8.30
CA ILE A 378 -4.11 19.06 8.06
C ILE A 378 -3.77 18.34 6.75
N ALA A 379 -4.32 17.14 6.54
CA ALA A 379 -4.05 16.40 5.31
C ALA A 379 -4.61 17.12 4.07
N GLN A 380 -5.76 17.78 4.18
CA GLN A 380 -6.33 18.61 3.11
C GLN A 380 -5.41 19.78 2.75
N ALA A 381 -4.84 20.49 3.74
CA ALA A 381 -3.89 21.59 3.49
C ALA A 381 -2.62 21.09 2.76
N ILE A 382 -2.04 19.97 3.21
CA ILE A 382 -0.90 19.33 2.52
C ILE A 382 -1.31 18.87 1.11
N CYS A 383 -2.51 18.31 0.96
CA CYS A 383 -3.05 17.83 -0.31
C CYS A 383 -3.17 18.97 -1.33
N ARG A 384 -3.80 20.09 -0.98
CA ARG A 384 -3.92 21.26 -1.88
C ARG A 384 -2.57 21.81 -2.32
N GLY A 385 -1.62 21.91 -1.39
CA GLY A 385 -0.25 22.31 -1.70
C GLY A 385 0.43 21.38 -2.69
N LEU A 386 0.30 20.05 -2.50
CA LEU A 386 0.87 19.05 -3.43
C LEU A 386 0.12 18.99 -4.76
N ALA A 387 -1.20 19.16 -4.76
CA ALA A 387 -2.04 19.16 -5.96
C ALA A 387 -1.61 20.25 -6.95
N SER A 388 -1.22 21.42 -6.44
CA SER A 388 -0.63 22.50 -7.23
C SER A 388 0.64 22.07 -7.99
N ILE A 389 1.50 21.27 -7.34
CA ILE A 389 2.74 20.75 -7.94
C ILE A 389 2.44 19.64 -8.96
N TYR A 390 1.45 18.80 -8.65
CA TYR A 390 0.96 17.77 -9.57
C TYR A 390 0.16 18.33 -10.75
N LYS A 391 -0.30 19.59 -10.66
CA LYS A 391 -1.20 20.24 -11.62
C LYS A 391 -2.52 19.48 -11.78
N ILE A 392 -3.11 19.10 -10.66
CA ILE A 392 -4.40 18.40 -10.60
C ILE A 392 -5.41 19.20 -9.79
N ASP A 393 -6.68 18.98 -10.09
CA ASP A 393 -7.81 19.51 -9.33
C ASP A 393 -8.11 18.60 -8.13
N VAL A 394 -8.33 19.21 -6.96
CA VAL A 394 -8.67 18.48 -5.73
C VAL A 394 -10.12 18.00 -5.72
N ASP A 395 -11.01 18.63 -6.48
CA ASP A 395 -12.44 18.31 -6.52
C ASP A 395 -12.74 17.08 -7.41
N ASN A 396 -11.73 16.55 -8.10
CA ASN A 396 -11.89 15.44 -9.05
C ASN A 396 -11.11 14.19 -8.62
N ASP A 397 -11.75 13.33 -7.82
CA ASP A 397 -11.23 12.03 -7.37
C ASP A 397 -9.83 12.11 -6.70
N CYS A 398 -9.51 13.25 -6.07
CA CYS A 398 -8.18 13.46 -5.49
C CYS A 398 -8.01 12.69 -4.17
N PRO A 399 -6.98 11.83 -4.02
CA PRO A 399 -6.69 11.19 -2.75
C PRO A 399 -6.26 12.22 -1.68
N LEU A 400 -6.75 12.06 -0.45
CA LEU A 400 -6.36 12.91 0.68
C LEU A 400 -4.85 12.87 0.97
N PHE A 401 -4.23 11.70 0.79
CA PHE A 401 -2.80 11.46 1.09
C PHE A 401 -1.92 11.45 -0.17
N LEU A 402 -1.78 12.59 -0.86
CA LEU A 402 -0.91 12.69 -2.04
C LEU A 402 0.56 12.41 -1.73
N ASN A 403 1.25 11.73 -2.65
CA ASN A 403 2.65 11.33 -2.52
C ASN A 403 3.60 12.55 -2.58
N PRO A 404 4.32 12.91 -1.50
CA PRO A 404 5.24 14.04 -1.51
C PRO A 404 6.52 13.82 -2.32
N ALA A 405 6.72 12.65 -2.96
CA ALA A 405 7.90 12.39 -3.76
C ALA A 405 8.03 13.30 -5.01
N VAL A 406 6.94 13.92 -5.45
CA VAL A 406 6.93 14.91 -6.55
C VAL A 406 7.87 16.09 -6.29
N LEU A 407 8.08 16.45 -5.03
CA LEU A 407 9.02 17.50 -4.61
C LEU A 407 10.50 17.19 -4.91
N ARG A 408 10.82 15.93 -5.19
CA ARG A 408 12.20 15.47 -5.43
C ARG A 408 12.40 14.80 -6.79
N LYS A 409 11.35 14.17 -7.32
CA LYS A 409 11.42 13.38 -8.54
C LYS A 409 10.44 13.93 -9.57
N ARG A 410 11.00 14.40 -10.68
CA ARG A 410 10.23 14.71 -11.89
C ARG A 410 9.49 13.44 -12.35
N ASN A 411 8.28 13.60 -12.90
CA ASN A 411 7.42 12.50 -13.36
C ASN A 411 6.99 11.51 -12.25
N THR A 412 6.79 11.99 -11.04
CA THR A 412 6.13 11.19 -10.00
C THR A 412 4.64 11.04 -10.36
N ASP A 413 4.14 9.80 -10.39
CA ASP A 413 2.72 9.56 -10.65
C ASP A 413 1.83 9.98 -9.47
N VAL A 414 0.69 10.62 -9.74
CA VAL A 414 -0.32 11.00 -8.73
C VAL A 414 -0.83 9.78 -7.96
N GLY A 415 -0.77 9.77 -6.64
CA GLY A 415 -1.25 8.66 -5.82
C GLY A 415 -0.75 8.74 -4.39
N VAL A 416 -0.92 7.67 -3.63
CA VAL A 416 -0.58 7.64 -2.20
C VAL A 416 0.86 7.24 -1.96
N GLY A 417 1.56 8.01 -1.11
CA GLY A 417 2.93 7.74 -0.69
C GLY A 417 3.07 6.47 0.17
N LYS A 418 4.30 5.94 0.29
CA LYS A 418 4.57 4.80 1.18
C LYS A 418 4.71 5.26 2.64
N LEU A 419 3.58 5.44 3.34
CA LEU A 419 3.57 5.91 4.74
C LEU A 419 4.08 4.86 5.75
N GLY A 420 3.95 3.56 5.46
CA GLY A 420 4.32 2.48 6.41
C GLY A 420 5.80 2.42 6.82
N ASN A 421 6.71 3.02 6.03
CA ASN A 421 8.15 2.95 6.29
C ASN A 421 8.67 3.95 7.35
N PHE A 422 7.78 4.76 7.93
CA PHE A 422 8.16 5.84 8.86
C PHE A 422 7.90 5.54 10.32
N TYR A 423 7.18 4.46 10.66
CA TYR A 423 6.89 4.09 12.05
C TYR A 423 8.17 3.91 12.87
N ASN A 424 9.13 3.12 12.34
CA ASN A 424 10.44 2.87 12.97
C ASN A 424 11.41 4.07 12.87
N LYS A 425 10.90 5.29 12.65
CA LYS A 425 11.70 6.51 12.46
C LYS A 425 11.15 7.70 13.24
N ILE A 426 10.17 7.50 14.12
CA ILE A 426 9.65 8.54 15.00
C ILE A 426 10.14 8.23 16.42
N PRO A 427 11.20 8.90 16.90
CA PRO A 427 11.84 8.58 18.18
C PRO A 427 10.89 8.63 19.38
N LEU A 428 9.91 9.52 19.38
CA LEU A 428 8.89 9.63 20.44
C LEU A 428 8.04 8.37 20.57
N ILE A 429 7.70 7.75 19.44
CA ILE A 429 6.93 6.50 19.40
C ILE A 429 7.83 5.31 19.73
N GLU A 430 9.08 5.33 19.26
CA GLU A 430 10.09 4.32 19.59
C GLU A 430 10.46 4.35 21.09
N GLY A 431 10.28 5.50 21.74
CA GLY A 431 10.49 5.69 23.18
C GLY A 431 9.52 4.93 24.07
N ILE A 432 8.37 4.48 23.54
CA ILE A 432 7.37 3.73 24.29
C ILE A 432 7.86 2.30 24.50
N ARG A 433 8.38 2.03 25.69
CA ARG A 433 8.97 0.73 26.06
C ARG A 433 7.94 -0.18 26.71
N ILE A 434 8.05 -1.47 26.41
CA ILE A 434 7.20 -2.52 26.99
C ILE A 434 7.59 -2.74 28.45
N GLU A 435 6.59 -2.80 29.31
CA GLU A 435 6.70 -3.12 30.73
C GLU A 435 6.14 -4.52 31.03
N LEU A 436 6.41 -5.03 32.24
CA LEU A 436 5.89 -6.34 32.64
C LEU A 436 4.35 -6.36 32.71
N SER A 437 3.75 -5.25 33.15
CA SER A 437 2.29 -5.05 33.20
C SER A 437 1.63 -5.20 31.83
N ASP A 438 2.29 -4.72 30.77
CA ASP A 438 1.81 -4.82 29.40
C ASP A 438 1.76 -6.29 28.93
N ILE A 439 2.78 -7.09 29.25
CA ILE A 439 2.83 -8.52 28.90
C ILE A 439 1.76 -9.30 29.68
N GLN A 440 1.54 -8.95 30.95
CA GLN A 440 0.48 -9.54 31.76
C GLN A 440 -0.91 -9.29 31.16
N GLU A 441 -1.19 -8.06 30.69
CA GLU A 441 -2.43 -7.73 29.98
C GLU A 441 -2.56 -8.53 28.66
N LEU A 442 -1.48 -8.67 27.89
CA LEU A 442 -1.49 -9.47 26.67
C LEU A 442 -1.83 -10.95 26.93
N ALA A 443 -1.22 -11.54 27.96
CA ALA A 443 -1.49 -12.93 28.34
C ALA A 443 -2.96 -13.16 28.75
N GLN A 444 -3.61 -12.13 29.32
CA GLN A 444 -5.05 -12.17 29.65
C GLN A 444 -5.94 -12.02 28.41
N THR A 445 -5.52 -11.23 27.42
CA THR A 445 -6.31 -10.98 26.20
C THR A 445 -6.20 -12.08 25.15
N ASP A 446 -5.09 -12.83 25.09
CA ASP A 446 -4.90 -13.97 24.19
C ASP A 446 -4.23 -15.14 24.92
N THR A 447 -5.04 -15.94 25.61
CA THR A 447 -4.60 -17.05 26.49
C THR A 447 -3.91 -18.21 25.75
N LYS A 448 -3.97 -18.24 24.41
CA LYS A 448 -3.34 -19.29 23.60
C LYS A 448 -1.93 -18.92 23.13
N ARG A 449 -1.53 -17.66 23.28
CA ARG A 449 -0.26 -17.14 22.81
C ARG A 449 0.66 -16.87 23.99
N ASP A 450 1.85 -17.43 23.93
CA ASP A 450 2.88 -17.20 24.93
C ASP A 450 3.71 -15.95 24.56
N PHE A 451 3.27 -14.79 25.04
CA PHE A 451 3.99 -13.53 24.81
C PHE A 451 5.34 -13.46 25.53
N TYR A 452 5.58 -14.29 26.55
CA TYR A 452 6.83 -14.28 27.29
C TYR A 452 7.99 -14.88 26.49
N SER A 453 7.72 -15.77 25.54
CA SER A 453 8.72 -16.37 24.67
C SER A 453 8.97 -15.60 23.36
N GLU A 454 8.18 -14.56 23.08
CA GLU A 454 8.32 -13.77 21.84
C GLU A 454 9.27 -12.58 22.03
N PRO A 455 10.43 -12.55 21.36
CA PRO A 455 11.48 -11.55 21.61
C PRO A 455 11.09 -10.13 21.20
N GLU A 456 10.16 -9.97 20.25
CA GLU A 456 9.62 -8.66 19.86
C GLU A 456 8.77 -8.00 20.94
N PHE A 457 8.25 -8.76 21.92
CA PHE A 457 7.43 -8.26 23.03
C PHE A 457 8.18 -8.24 24.36
N ALA A 458 9.50 -8.44 24.34
CA ALA A 458 10.31 -8.46 25.56
C ALA A 458 10.30 -7.09 26.28
N VAL A 459 10.31 -7.13 27.62
CA VAL A 459 10.38 -5.93 28.47
C VAL A 459 11.57 -5.05 28.08
N GLY A 460 11.35 -3.74 28.02
CA GLY A 460 12.34 -2.73 27.65
C GLY A 460 12.52 -2.52 26.15
N ARG A 461 11.92 -3.37 25.28
CA ARG A 461 11.85 -3.14 23.84
C ARG A 461 10.79 -2.12 23.50
N SER A 462 10.93 -1.45 22.36
CA SER A 462 9.90 -0.58 21.80
C SER A 462 8.71 -1.41 21.31
N TRP A 463 7.49 -0.91 21.52
CA TRP A 463 6.29 -1.59 21.05
C TRP A 463 6.29 -1.75 19.51
N PRO A 464 6.12 -2.96 18.96
CA PRO A 464 6.14 -3.19 17.52
C PRO A 464 4.79 -2.84 16.88
N LEU A 465 4.42 -1.55 16.83
CA LEU A 465 3.11 -1.13 16.34
C LEU A 465 2.91 -1.46 14.85
N THR A 466 1.74 -1.97 14.54
CA THR A 466 1.25 -2.11 13.18
C THR A 466 -0.16 -1.53 13.07
N GLY A 467 -0.52 -1.02 11.89
CA GLY A 467 -1.83 -0.37 11.69
C GLY A 467 -3.03 -1.28 11.97
N HIS A 468 -2.86 -2.61 11.93
CA HIS A 468 -3.92 -3.56 12.26
C HIS A 468 -4.24 -3.61 13.77
N GLN A 469 -3.32 -3.19 14.63
CA GLN A 469 -3.51 -3.28 16.08
C GLN A 469 -4.50 -2.23 16.58
N PHE A 470 -4.48 -0.99 16.06
CA PHE A 470 -5.45 0.05 16.46
C PHE A 470 -6.90 -0.41 16.38
N ARG A 471 -7.27 -1.04 15.26
CA ARG A 471 -8.62 -1.57 15.08
C ARG A 471 -8.97 -2.66 16.10
N ARG A 472 -8.02 -3.54 16.42
CA ARG A 472 -8.23 -4.61 17.41
C ARG A 472 -8.34 -4.03 18.83
N SER A 473 -7.48 -3.09 19.18
CA SER A 473 -7.52 -2.40 20.48
C SER A 473 -8.79 -1.60 20.67
N LEU A 474 -9.23 -0.83 19.68
CA LEU A 474 -10.47 -0.06 19.78
C LEU A 474 -11.70 -0.96 20.03
N ALA A 475 -11.71 -2.17 19.46
CA ALA A 475 -12.78 -3.14 19.70
C ALA A 475 -12.70 -3.81 21.08
N ALA A 476 -11.48 -3.98 21.62
CA ALA A 476 -11.26 -4.60 22.93
C ALA A 476 -11.45 -3.62 24.10
N LEU A 477 -11.12 -2.34 23.89
CA LEU A 477 -11.13 -1.28 24.92
C LEU A 477 -12.42 -0.45 24.93
N ARG A 478 -13.35 -0.67 23.98
CA ARG A 478 -14.74 -0.19 24.09
C ARG A 478 -15.45 -1.05 25.14
N ILE A 479 -15.38 -0.63 26.40
CA ILE A 479 -16.23 -1.08 27.51
C ILE A 479 -17.16 0.08 27.85
#